data_AF-X1TZC6-F1
#
_entry.id   AF-X1TZC6-F1
#
_cell.length_a   1.000
_cell.length_b   1.000
_cell.length_c   1.000
_cell.angle_alpha   90.00
_cell.angle_beta   90.00
_cell.angle_gamma   90.00
#
_symmetry.space_group_name_H-M   'P 1'
#
loop_
_entity.id
_entity.type
_entity.pdbx_description
1 polymer ?
#
loop_
_entity_poly.entity_id
_entity_poly.type
_entity_poly.pdbx_seq_one_letter_code
_entity_poly.pdbx_strand_id
1 'polypeptide(L)'
;MIVSGEGPCGRDGTVIIHRDQLKLLVLIVFSGVCASVLMLWITSIGPGVSPDSTVYLGVARSLLSGDGLVAAGKPLTHYPPGYPLSLALAGRLLGADLLQTQRLFGAFLFGVNTVLFGIAVALCTDCSLLAAGVAVSAFVLSADY
;
A
#
# COMPACT_ATOMS: atom_id res chain seq x y z
N MET A 1 -26.66 20.63 16.61
CA MET A 1 -25.36 20.92 17.24
C MET A 1 -24.35 20.99 16.09
N ILE A 2 -24.09 22.20 15.59
CA ILE A 2 -23.18 22.42 14.44
C ILE A 2 -21.77 22.52 15.01
N VAL A 3 -20.94 21.53 14.73
CA VAL A 3 -19.50 21.59 15.05
C VAL A 3 -18.85 22.32 13.87
N SER A 4 -18.65 23.62 14.05
CA SER A 4 -17.86 24.44 13.13
C SER A 4 -16.39 24.17 13.39
N GLY A 5 -15.81 23.25 12.62
CA GLY A 5 -14.37 23.02 12.59
C GLY A 5 -13.82 23.50 11.26
N GLU A 6 -12.83 24.38 11.29
CA GLU A 6 -12.07 24.76 10.11
C GLU A 6 -11.34 23.52 9.58
N GLY A 7 -11.70 23.07 8.38
CA GLY A 7 -11.01 21.96 7.72
C GLY A 7 -9.59 22.37 7.33
N PRO A 8 -8.67 21.40 7.12
CA PRO A 8 -7.22 21.62 6.93
C PRO A 8 -6.81 22.37 5.65
N CYS A 9 -7.72 23.07 5.00
CA CYS A 9 -7.53 23.80 3.75
C CYS A 9 -8.45 25.05 3.69
N GLY A 10 -8.65 25.75 4.82
CA GLY A 10 -9.56 26.91 4.90
C GLY A 10 -11.02 26.56 4.55
N ARG A 11 -11.43 25.31 4.80
CA ARG A 11 -12.77 24.80 4.49
C ARG A 11 -13.71 25.09 5.65
N ASP A 12 -14.69 25.97 5.42
CA ASP A 12 -15.94 25.94 6.19
C ASP A 12 -16.50 24.50 6.13
N GLY A 13 -16.99 24.00 7.27
CA GLY A 13 -17.33 22.59 7.54
C GLY A 13 -18.39 21.91 6.63
N THR A 14 -18.71 22.49 5.47
CA THR A 14 -19.43 21.85 4.38
C THR A 14 -18.44 21.23 3.40
N VAL A 15 -18.44 19.90 3.27
CA VAL A 15 -17.63 19.16 2.28
C VAL A 15 -18.15 19.44 0.87
N ILE A 16 -17.84 20.61 0.31
CA ILE A 16 -18.10 20.93 -1.10
C ILE A 16 -16.85 20.59 -1.91
N ILE A 17 -16.85 19.39 -2.49
CA ILE A 17 -15.79 18.93 -3.39
C ILE A 17 -15.87 19.74 -4.69
N HIS A 18 -14.94 20.68 -4.85
CA HIS A 18 -14.81 21.45 -6.09
C HIS A 18 -14.29 20.54 -7.22
N ARG A 19 -14.70 20.80 -8.48
CA ARG A 19 -14.31 19.96 -9.64
C ARG A 19 -12.79 19.74 -9.74
N ASP A 20 -11.98 20.71 -9.34
CA ASP A 20 -10.52 20.61 -9.44
C ASP A 20 -9.91 19.70 -8.38
N GLN A 21 -10.55 19.58 -7.21
CA GLN A 21 -10.20 18.64 -6.16
C GLN A 21 -10.52 17.20 -6.57
N LEU A 22 -11.65 17.01 -7.26
CA LEU A 22 -12.02 15.72 -7.82
C LEU A 22 -11.03 15.29 -8.92
N LYS A 23 -10.64 16.21 -9.82
CA LYS A 23 -9.62 15.94 -10.85
C LYS A 23 -8.29 15.51 -10.21
N LEU A 24 -7.85 16.23 -9.18
CA LEU A 24 -6.62 15.91 -8.46
C LEU A 24 -6.70 14.53 -7.80
N LEU A 25 -7.81 14.22 -7.11
CA LEU A 25 -8.01 12.92 -6.49
C LEU A 25 -8.04 11.79 -7.52
N VAL A 26 -8.72 11.99 -8.66
CA VAL A 26 -8.72 11.03 -9.77
C VAL A 26 -7.31 10.81 -10.31
N LEU A 27 -6.51 11.87 -10.45
CA LEU A 27 -5.13 11.78 -10.94
C LEU A 27 -4.21 11.04 -9.96
N ILE A 28 -4.36 11.26 -8.66
CA ILE A 28 -3.62 10.54 -7.61
C ILE A 28 -4.03 9.05 -7.59
N VAL A 29 -5.32 8.74 -7.69
CA VAL A 29 -5.78 7.35 -7.75
C VAL A 29 -5.26 6.67 -9.02
N PHE A 30 -5.31 7.37 -10.15
CA PHE A 30 -4.80 6.86 -11.42
C PHE A 30 -3.30 6.56 -11.36
N SER A 31 -2.49 7.46 -10.79
CA SER A 31 -1.05 7.23 -10.61
C SER A 31 -0.76 6.05 -9.68
N GLY A 32 -1.54 5.85 -8.62
CA GLY A 32 -1.47 4.67 -7.76
C GLY A 32 -1.74 3.37 -8.50
N VAL A 33 -2.76 3.32 -9.36
CA VAL A 33 -3.06 2.15 -10.21
C VAL A 33 -1.91 1.89 -11.19
N CYS A 34 -1.39 2.92 -11.86
CA CYS A 34 -0.24 2.79 -12.74
C CYS A 34 0.99 2.27 -11.99
N ALA A 35 1.25 2.75 -10.77
CA ALA A 35 2.33 2.28 -9.92
C ALA A 35 2.19 0.79 -9.56
N SER A 36 1.00 0.33 -9.20
CA SER A 36 0.74 -1.10 -8.98
C SER A 36 0.99 -1.95 -10.22
N VAL A 37 0.51 -1.52 -11.39
CA VAL A 37 0.71 -2.24 -12.66
C VAL A 37 2.19 -2.29 -13.03
N LEU A 38 2.91 -1.17 -12.86
CA LEU A 38 4.34 -1.08 -13.09
C LEU A 38 5.10 -2.06 -12.20
N MET A 39 4.75 -2.15 -10.91
CA MET A 39 5.34 -3.11 -9.98
C MET A 39 5.12 -4.57 -10.43
N LEU A 40 3.93 -4.93 -10.90
CA LEU A 40 3.66 -6.27 -11.43
C LEU A 40 4.48 -6.58 -12.68
N TRP A 41 4.76 -5.57 -13.50
CA TRP A 41 5.54 -5.71 -14.72
C TRP A 41 7.03 -5.91 -14.42
N ILE A 42 7.59 -5.10 -13.53
CA ILE A 42 9.01 -5.18 -13.12
C ILE A 42 9.27 -6.48 -12.36
N THR A 43 8.36 -6.91 -11.48
CA THR A 43 8.49 -8.15 -10.68
C THR A 43 8.05 -9.42 -11.43
N SER A 44 8.03 -9.38 -12.76
CA SER A 44 7.65 -10.53 -13.60
C SER A 44 8.54 -11.76 -13.39
N ILE A 45 9.83 -11.55 -13.11
CA ILE A 45 10.84 -12.60 -12.85
C ILE A 45 10.82 -13.07 -11.38
N GLY A 46 10.18 -12.31 -10.49
CA GLY A 46 10.03 -12.62 -9.06
C GLY A 46 10.11 -11.36 -8.19
N PRO A 47 9.45 -11.32 -7.02
CA PRO A 47 9.38 -10.12 -6.19
C PRO A 47 10.65 -9.82 -5.36
N GLY A 48 11.78 -10.50 -5.61
CA GLY A 48 13.00 -10.36 -4.81
C GLY A 48 12.79 -10.84 -3.35
N VAL A 49 13.10 -12.10 -3.05
CA VAL A 49 12.91 -12.63 -1.70
C VAL A 49 14.18 -12.37 -0.88
N SER A 50 14.13 -11.36 -0.02
CA SER A 50 15.15 -11.10 1.00
C SER A 50 15.15 -12.20 2.07
N PRO A 51 16.27 -12.48 2.77
CA PRO A 51 16.31 -13.46 3.85
C PRO A 51 15.20 -13.29 4.89
N ASP A 52 14.87 -12.05 5.26
CA ASP A 52 13.78 -11.76 6.21
C ASP A 52 12.39 -12.05 5.63
N SER A 53 12.20 -11.86 4.32
CA SER A 53 10.93 -12.16 3.63
C SER A 53 10.60 -13.65 3.65
N THR A 54 11.62 -14.53 3.67
CA THR A 54 11.41 -15.98 3.75
C THR A 54 10.76 -16.39 5.08
N VAL A 55 11.08 -15.69 6.18
CA VAL A 55 10.49 -15.94 7.50
C VAL A 55 9.00 -15.60 7.46
N TYR A 56 8.64 -14.44 6.90
CA TYR A 56 7.24 -14.04 6.78
C TYR A 56 6.42 -14.98 5.90
N LEU A 57 6.98 -15.42 4.77
CA LEU A 57 6.36 -16.44 3.92
C LEU A 57 6.18 -17.78 4.64
N GLY A 58 7.19 -18.22 5.38
CA GLY A 58 7.15 -19.46 6.15
C GLY A 58 6.07 -19.44 7.24
N VAL A 59 5.94 -18.31 7.95
CA VAL A 59 4.88 -18.11 8.95
C VAL A 59 3.51 -18.07 8.29
N ALA A 60 3.35 -17.35 7.18
CA ALA A 60 2.08 -17.29 6.45
C ALA A 60 1.66 -18.68 5.94
N ARG A 61 2.62 -19.50 5.49
CA ARG A 61 2.37 -20.91 5.12
C ARG A 61 1.93 -21.75 6.32
N SER A 62 2.60 -21.60 7.46
CA SER A 62 2.28 -22.33 8.71
C SER A 62 0.90 -21.96 9.25
N LEU A 63 0.48 -20.70 9.10
CA LEU A 63 -0.88 -20.25 9.40
C LEU A 63 -1.91 -20.91 8.49
N LEU A 64 -1.62 -21.03 7.19
CA LEU A 64 -2.51 -21.66 6.21
C LEU A 64 -2.63 -23.17 6.38
N SER A 65 -1.58 -23.84 6.87
CA SER A 65 -1.61 -25.28 7.21
C SER A 65 -2.29 -25.58 8.56
N GLY A 66 -2.57 -24.56 9.38
CA GLY A 66 -3.22 -24.72 10.68
C GLY A 66 -2.25 -24.90 11.85
N ASP A 67 -0.94 -24.76 11.64
CA ASP A 67 0.10 -24.90 12.66
C ASP A 67 0.23 -23.64 13.54
N GLY A 68 -0.37 -22.52 13.12
CA GLY A 68 -0.38 -21.26 13.84
C GLY A 68 0.82 -20.35 13.50
N LEU A 69 1.15 -19.42 14.41
CA LEU A 69 2.23 -18.45 14.22
C LEU A 69 3.60 -19.08 14.51
N VAL A 70 4.07 -19.91 13.59
CA VAL A 70 5.32 -20.67 13.71
C VAL A 70 6.31 -20.26 12.61
N ALA A 71 7.54 -19.96 13.01
CA ALA A 71 8.67 -19.76 12.10
C ALA A 71 9.69 -20.88 12.31
N ALA A 72 9.95 -21.66 11.25
CA ALA A 72 10.94 -22.76 11.27
C ALA A 72 10.77 -23.73 12.48
N GLY A 73 9.53 -24.08 12.81
CA GLY A 73 9.22 -25.01 13.92
C GLY A 73 9.25 -24.39 15.32
N LYS A 74 9.48 -23.07 15.45
CA LYS A 74 9.42 -22.35 16.73
C LYS A 74 8.33 -21.28 16.71
N PRO A 75 7.71 -20.96 17.86
CA PRO A 75 6.78 -19.84 17.96
C PRO A 75 7.39 -18.53 17.47
N LEU A 76 6.64 -17.74 16.72
CA LEU A 76 7.07 -16.44 16.24
C LEU A 76 7.16 -15.44 17.40
N THR A 77 8.38 -15.14 17.85
CA THR A 77 8.63 -14.15 18.92
C THR A 77 9.43 -12.94 18.46
N HIS A 78 10.21 -13.07 17.39
CA HIS A 78 11.12 -12.02 16.93
C HIS A 78 10.52 -11.03 15.95
N TYR A 79 9.47 -11.42 15.21
CA TYR A 79 8.89 -10.60 14.15
C TYR A 79 7.41 -10.32 14.41
N PRO A 80 6.92 -9.12 14.02
CA PRO A 80 5.52 -8.78 14.20
C PRO A 80 4.62 -9.68 13.35
N PRO A 81 3.50 -10.20 13.90
CA PRO A 81 2.63 -11.14 13.19
C PRO A 81 1.70 -10.46 12.18
N GLY A 82 1.60 -9.12 12.18
CA GLY A 82 0.64 -8.39 11.36
C GLY A 82 0.80 -8.62 9.85
N TYR A 83 2.05 -8.60 9.36
CA TYR A 83 2.35 -8.88 7.95
C TYR A 83 2.08 -10.35 7.55
N PRO A 84 2.58 -11.37 8.28
CA PRO A 84 2.30 -12.76 7.90
C PRO A 84 0.81 -13.13 8.05
N LEU A 85 0.06 -12.51 8.97
CA LEU A 85 -1.40 -12.68 9.05
C LEU A 85 -2.12 -12.09 7.85
N SER A 86 -1.78 -10.86 7.43
CA SER A 86 -2.40 -10.24 6.25
C SER A 86 -2.04 -10.98 4.97
N LEU A 87 -0.80 -11.48 4.87
CA LEU A 87 -0.35 -12.32 3.77
C LEU A 87 -1.06 -13.67 3.72
N ALA A 88 -1.23 -14.34 4.87
CA ALA A 88 -1.99 -15.59 4.96
C ALA A 88 -3.46 -15.37 4.57
N LEU A 89 -4.09 -14.28 5.04
CA LEU A 89 -5.44 -13.92 4.65
C LEU A 89 -5.56 -13.66 3.14
N ALA A 90 -4.62 -12.90 2.57
CA ALA A 90 -4.56 -12.66 1.13
C ALA A 90 -4.37 -13.97 0.36
N GLY A 91 -3.48 -14.86 0.80
CA GLY A 91 -3.25 -16.15 0.17
C GLY A 91 -4.49 -17.04 0.20
N ARG A 92 -5.23 -17.03 1.31
CA ARG A 92 -6.50 -17.75 1.44
C ARG A 92 -7.59 -17.21 0.52
N LEU A 93 -7.67 -15.89 0.34
CA LEU A 93 -8.67 -15.24 -0.52
C LEU A 93 -8.35 -15.42 -2.01
N LEU A 94 -7.07 -15.34 -2.38
CA LEU A 94 -6.63 -15.44 -3.76
C LEU A 94 -6.52 -16.90 -4.24
N GLY A 95 -6.32 -17.85 -3.33
CA GLY A 95 -6.09 -19.26 -3.68
C GLY A 95 -4.83 -19.50 -4.53
N ALA A 96 -3.97 -18.50 -4.63
CA ALA A 96 -2.76 -18.50 -5.44
C ALA A 96 -1.55 -19.00 -4.64
N ASP A 97 -0.47 -19.33 -5.34
CA ASP A 97 0.81 -19.63 -4.68
C ASP A 97 1.24 -18.45 -3.80
N LEU A 98 1.94 -18.73 -2.70
CA LEU A 98 2.30 -17.74 -1.70
C LEU A 98 3.24 -16.67 -2.26
N LEU A 99 4.11 -17.06 -3.20
CA LEU A 99 4.98 -16.13 -3.93
C LEU A 99 4.18 -15.20 -4.85
N GLN A 100 3.18 -15.72 -5.56
CA GLN A 100 2.30 -14.91 -6.39
C GLN A 100 1.43 -13.99 -5.53
N THR A 101 0.96 -14.48 -4.39
CA THR A 101 0.24 -13.70 -3.39
C THR A 101 1.10 -12.56 -2.88
N GLN A 102 2.35 -12.82 -2.47
CA GLN A 102 3.28 -11.77 -2.03
C GLN A 102 3.48 -10.73 -3.13
N ARG A 103 3.65 -11.15 -4.39
CA ARG A 103 3.82 -10.22 -5.52
C ARG A 103 2.60 -9.32 -5.72
N LEU A 104 1.41 -9.91 -5.78
CA LEU A 104 0.15 -9.18 -5.96
C LEU A 104 -0.12 -8.24 -4.78
N PHE A 105 0.07 -8.76 -3.56
CA PHE A 105 -0.14 -8.00 -2.34
C PHE A 105 0.85 -6.84 -2.20
N GLY A 106 2.13 -7.08 -2.51
CA GLY A 106 3.16 -6.03 -2.53
C GLY A 106 2.87 -4.93 -3.56
N ALA A 107 2.51 -5.31 -4.79
CA ALA A 107 2.15 -4.35 -5.84
C ALA A 107 0.91 -3.53 -5.47
N PHE A 108 -0.09 -4.16 -4.84
CA PHE A 108 -1.26 -3.48 -4.31
C PHE A 108 -0.89 -2.47 -3.22
N LEU A 109 -0.11 -2.89 -2.21
CA LEU A 109 0.35 -2.01 -1.13
C LEU A 109 1.18 -0.84 -1.65
N PHE A 110 2.01 -1.05 -2.67
CA PHE A 110 2.76 0.02 -3.30
C PHE A 110 1.84 1.08 -3.91
N GLY A 111 0.83 0.67 -4.69
CA GLY A 111 -0.13 1.61 -5.25
C GLY A 111 -0.95 2.36 -4.19
N VAL A 112 -1.39 1.66 -3.14
CA VAL A 112 -2.09 2.29 -2.00
C VAL A 112 -1.19 3.33 -1.31
N ASN A 113 0.08 3.01 -1.07
CA ASN A 113 1.03 3.96 -0.48
C ASN A 113 1.25 5.18 -1.38
N THR A 114 1.37 4.99 -2.70
CA THR A 114 1.47 6.10 -3.65
C THR A 114 0.26 7.03 -3.57
N VAL A 115 -0.96 6.47 -3.46
CA VAL A 115 -2.19 7.26 -3.28
C VAL A 115 -2.18 8.01 -1.95
N LEU A 116 -1.89 7.32 -0.85
CA LEU A 116 -1.85 7.93 0.49
C LEU A 116 -0.82 9.05 0.58
N PHE A 117 0.36 8.84 -0.01
CA PHE A 117 1.42 9.84 -0.08
C PHE A 117 0.99 11.05 -0.91
N GLY A 118 0.39 10.83 -2.08
CA GLY A 118 -0.16 11.90 -2.91
C GLY A 118 -1.25 12.71 -2.19
N ILE A 119 -2.14 12.04 -1.45
CA ILE A 119 -3.17 12.70 -0.63
C ILE A 119 -2.51 13.49 0.50
N ALA A 120 -1.55 12.93 1.23
CA ALA A 120 -0.86 13.61 2.32
C ALA A 120 -0.17 14.90 1.83
N VAL A 121 0.53 14.83 0.69
CA VAL A 121 1.15 16.02 0.07
C VAL A 121 0.11 17.03 -0.36
N ALA A 122 -1.00 16.59 -0.97
CA ALA A 122 -2.07 17.49 -1.35
C ALA A 122 -2.68 18.19 -0.13
N LEU A 123 -2.86 17.50 0.99
CA LEU A 123 -3.35 18.10 2.23
C LEU A 123 -2.36 19.12 2.82
N CYS A 124 -1.06 18.87 2.73
CA CYS A 124 -0.03 19.78 3.24
C CYS A 124 0.26 20.99 2.34
N THR A 125 -0.21 20.99 1.08
CA THR A 125 0.12 22.01 0.06
C THR A 125 -1.12 22.71 -0.49
N ASP A 126 -2.19 22.81 0.30
CA ASP A 126 -3.47 23.42 -0.09
C ASP A 126 -4.02 22.86 -1.42
N CYS A 127 -3.84 21.56 -1.62
CA CYS A 127 -4.26 20.80 -2.80
C CYS A 127 -3.63 21.30 -4.10
N SER A 128 -2.39 21.78 -4.07
CA SER A 128 -1.66 22.16 -5.27
C SER A 128 -1.35 20.94 -6.16
N LEU A 129 -1.77 20.99 -7.42
CA LEU A 129 -1.61 19.88 -8.36
C LEU A 129 -0.14 19.62 -8.70
N LEU A 130 0.65 20.68 -8.86
CA LEU A 130 2.07 20.57 -9.20
C LEU A 130 2.88 19.92 -8.07
N ALA A 131 2.66 20.31 -6.81
CA ALA A 131 3.41 19.71 -5.70
C ALA A 131 3.05 18.23 -5.53
N ALA A 132 1.76 17.88 -5.61
CA ALA A 132 1.32 16.49 -5.55
C ALA A 132 1.90 15.65 -6.70
N GLY A 133 1.90 16.18 -7.93
CA GLY A 133 2.46 15.48 -9.10
C GLY A 133 3.97 15.23 -8.97
N VAL A 134 4.74 16.27 -8.59
CA VAL A 134 6.19 16.14 -8.39
C VAL A 134 6.49 15.16 -7.27
N ALA A 135 5.80 15.25 -6.12
CA ALA A 135 6.04 14.35 -4.99
C ALA A 135 5.73 12.89 -5.33
N VAL A 136 4.60 12.62 -6.00
CA VAL A 136 4.25 11.26 -6.44
C VAL A 136 5.29 10.71 -7.41
N SER A 137 5.73 11.52 -8.37
CA SER A 137 6.76 11.08 -9.32
C SER A 137 8.10 10.80 -8.63
N ALA A 138 8.52 11.65 -7.69
CA ALA A 138 9.72 11.45 -6.90
C ALA A 138 9.63 10.17 -6.05
N PHE A 139 8.47 9.90 -5.42
CA PHE A 139 8.24 8.69 -4.63
C PHE A 139 8.32 7.41 -5.46
N VAL A 140 7.70 7.42 -6.65
CA VAL A 140 7.76 6.27 -7.57
C VAL A 140 9.18 6.04 -8.09
N LEU A 141 9.93 7.12 -8.36
CA LEU A 141 11.32 7.04 -8.81
C LEU A 141 12.31 6.68 -7.71
N SER A 142 12.01 6.99 -6.44
CA SER A 142 12.85 6.60 -5.29
C SER A 142 12.70 5.14 -4.91
N ALA A 143 11.80 4.40 -5.56
CA ALA A 143 11.68 2.97 -5.35
C ALA A 143 12.93 2.29 -5.93
N ASP A 144 13.96 2.16 -5.10
CA ASP A 144 15.14 1.35 -5.41
C ASP A 144 14.72 -0.12 -5.50
N TYR A 145 15.00 -0.74 -6.65
CA TYR A 145 14.64 -2.12 -7.02
C TYR A 145 15.84 -3.07 -6.98
#